data_AF-A0A1F7VCG2-F1
#
_entry.id   AF-A0A1F7VCG2-F1
#
_cell.length_a   1.000
_cell.length_b   1.000
_cell.length_c   1.000
_cell.angle_alpha   90.00
_cell.angle_beta   90.00
_cell.angle_gamma   90.00
#
_symmetry.space_group_name_H-M   'P 1'
#
loop_
_entity.id
_entity.type
_entity.pdbx_description
1 polymer ?
#
loop_
_entity_poly.entity_id
_entity_poly.type
_entity_poly.pdbx_seq_one_letter_code
_entity_poly.pdbx_strand_id
1 'polypeptide(L)'
;MAHIKWNANLKLILSDVDETVADLYTAATFEMCKELEKVLAHRTVIFFITGQSIKSVQWRITDKIKPELRKKILIGHCSGAEVWGFDRRGQINAKPFYSLYKNILFEKQKKRWREIVNQIIKEFKLQPYPAEPIADFKTKVGNNPLAIMREDRGPQITLEIINGYDLTPGQEKELEINIPHTHGNLDLRIPIIERIDQLLQESNLPISPRLAGVFAIDLALKGVSKTTAIKYILDNEEVLKAVGLTKKYLKPENIEVWGDKFSVKRGGTDRHMSEALAKQVRSITFREENPEEFLEGYHIVVWDGQKHLHEGLLEFLSSR
;
A
#
# COMPACT_ATOMS: atom_id res chain seq x y z
N MET A 1 14.87 27.48 0.21
CA MET A 1 14.61 26.80 1.49
C MET A 1 13.16 26.38 1.46
N ALA A 2 12.84 25.14 1.82
CA ALA A 2 11.47 24.64 1.86
C ALA A 2 10.61 25.45 2.86
N HIS A 3 9.38 25.79 2.47
CA HIS A 3 8.40 26.48 3.30
C HIS A 3 7.64 25.52 4.20
N ILE A 4 7.48 24.25 3.79
CA ILE A 4 6.87 23.22 4.63
C ILE A 4 7.86 22.80 5.71
N LYS A 5 7.49 23.09 6.97
CA LYS A 5 8.34 22.80 8.14
C LYS A 5 7.85 21.60 8.92
N TRP A 6 8.77 20.96 9.63
CA TRP A 6 8.49 19.91 10.59
C TRP A 6 7.54 20.36 11.69
N ASN A 7 6.60 19.49 12.06
CA ASN A 7 5.70 19.71 13.17
C ASN A 7 6.27 19.09 14.46
N ALA A 8 6.75 19.92 15.38
CA ALA A 8 7.34 19.47 16.65
C ALA A 8 6.32 18.83 17.62
N ASN A 9 5.01 19.03 17.40
CA ASN A 9 3.97 18.52 18.28
C ASN A 9 3.52 17.10 17.96
N LEU A 10 3.99 16.52 16.84
CA LEU A 10 3.51 15.24 16.34
C LEU A 10 3.49 14.14 17.43
N LYS A 11 2.41 13.36 17.38
CA LYS A 11 2.18 12.18 18.21
C LYS A 11 1.89 10.97 17.35
N LEU A 12 1.27 11.17 16.19
CA LEU A 12 0.96 10.11 15.24
C LEU A 12 1.29 10.57 13.82
N ILE A 13 1.92 9.68 13.06
CA ILE A 13 2.08 9.81 11.62
C ILE A 13 1.37 8.63 10.97
N LEU A 14 0.50 8.89 10.00
CA LEU A 14 0.01 7.89 9.07
C LEU A 14 0.86 7.98 7.81
N SER A 15 1.45 6.89 7.35
CA SER A 15 2.35 6.94 6.19
C SER A 15 2.03 5.82 5.21
N ASP A 16 2.02 6.13 3.92
CA ASP A 16 2.25 5.10 2.92
C ASP A 16 3.71 4.61 3.00
N VAL A 17 4.02 3.54 2.27
CA VAL A 17 5.35 2.92 2.22
C VAL A 17 5.98 3.10 0.86
N ASP A 18 5.27 2.75 -0.22
CA ASP A 18 5.84 2.72 -1.56
C ASP A 18 5.95 4.14 -2.09
N GLU A 19 7.13 4.47 -2.64
CA GLU A 19 7.44 5.81 -3.15
C GLU A 19 7.31 6.94 -2.09
N THR A 20 7.11 6.58 -0.81
CA THR A 20 7.02 7.52 0.33
C THR A 20 8.11 7.26 1.35
N VAL A 21 8.26 6.02 1.83
CA VAL A 21 9.28 5.64 2.82
C VAL A 21 10.40 4.84 2.16
N ALA A 22 10.03 4.00 1.19
CA ALA A 22 10.96 3.21 0.40
C ALA A 22 10.50 3.18 -1.05
N ASP A 23 11.43 3.02 -1.98
CA ASP A 23 11.08 2.82 -3.38
C ASP A 23 10.41 1.44 -3.59
N LEU A 24 9.71 1.26 -4.70
CA LEU A 24 8.90 0.08 -4.99
C LEU A 24 9.76 -1.19 -4.94
N TYR A 25 9.36 -2.15 -4.09
CA TYR A 25 10.07 -3.42 -3.86
C TYR A 25 11.53 -3.32 -3.40
N THR A 26 11.98 -2.16 -2.95
CA THR A 26 13.34 -1.98 -2.40
C THR A 26 13.32 -1.66 -0.92
N ALA A 27 14.43 -1.95 -0.25
CA ALA A 27 14.62 -1.57 1.14
C ALA A 27 14.68 -0.04 1.30
N ALA A 28 14.14 0.48 2.40
CA ALA A 28 14.43 1.85 2.80
C ALA A 28 15.95 2.00 3.03
N THR A 29 16.48 3.17 2.66
CA THR A 29 17.90 3.48 2.87
C THR A 29 18.25 3.49 4.35
N PHE A 30 19.54 3.36 4.65
CA PHE A 30 20.04 3.44 6.02
C PHE A 30 19.70 4.80 6.65
N GLU A 31 19.85 5.88 5.88
CA GLU A 31 19.57 7.26 6.27
C GLU A 31 18.08 7.44 6.59
N MET A 32 17.20 6.91 5.75
CA MET A 32 15.75 6.92 6.01
C MET A 32 15.42 6.21 7.32
N CYS A 33 15.95 4.99 7.52
CA CYS A 33 15.71 4.24 8.76
C CYS A 33 16.21 5.02 9.99
N LYS A 34 17.38 5.65 9.91
CA LYS A 34 17.94 6.48 10.98
C LYS A 34 17.07 7.69 11.31
N GLU A 35 16.50 8.36 10.30
CA GLU A 35 15.57 9.47 10.52
C GLU A 35 14.24 9.02 11.14
N LEU A 36 13.69 7.88 10.71
CA LEU A 36 12.52 7.27 11.32
C LEU A 36 12.79 6.86 12.78
N GLU A 37 13.97 6.34 13.09
CA GLU A 37 14.36 6.07 14.49
C GLU A 37 14.33 7.33 15.34
N LYS A 38 14.85 8.45 14.82
CA LYS A 38 14.76 9.75 15.51
C LYS A 38 13.31 10.16 15.72
N VAL A 39 12.43 10.02 14.72
CA VAL A 39 10.98 10.29 14.88
C VAL A 39 10.39 9.45 16.01
N LEU A 40 10.61 8.13 16.00
CA LEU A 40 10.07 7.19 17.00
C LEU A 40 10.63 7.48 18.40
N ALA A 41 11.89 7.89 18.53
CA ALA A 41 12.51 8.25 19.79
C ALA A 41 11.80 9.45 20.47
N HIS A 42 11.29 10.42 19.70
CA HIS A 42 10.56 11.60 20.18
C HIS A 42 9.10 11.34 20.61
N ARG A 43 8.77 10.07 20.94
CA ARG A 43 7.43 9.63 21.37
C ARG A 43 6.34 9.78 20.30
N THR A 44 6.74 9.82 19.04
CA THR A 44 5.81 9.73 17.90
C THR A 44 5.57 8.27 17.55
N VAL A 45 4.32 7.92 17.25
CA VAL A 45 3.92 6.64 16.68
C VAL A 45 3.83 6.78 15.17
N ILE A 46 4.27 5.75 14.45
CA ILE A 46 4.14 5.69 12.99
C ILE A 46 3.21 4.52 12.65
N PHE A 47 2.17 4.80 11.89
CA PHE A 47 1.26 3.80 11.36
C PHE A 47 1.46 3.73 9.84
N PHE A 48 2.20 2.71 9.40
CA PHE A 48 2.36 2.41 7.99
C PHE A 48 1.09 1.77 7.45
N ILE A 49 0.52 2.30 6.38
CA ILE A 49 -0.70 1.77 5.77
C ILE A 49 -0.49 1.68 4.26
N THR A 50 -0.37 0.44 3.77
CA THR A 50 0.13 0.15 2.43
C THR A 50 -0.65 -1.00 1.79
N GLY A 51 -0.64 -1.09 0.46
CA GLY A 51 -1.12 -2.27 -0.27
C GLY A 51 -0.22 -3.50 -0.09
N GLN A 52 1.03 -3.29 0.34
CA GLN A 52 2.05 -4.33 0.47
C GLN A 52 1.74 -5.36 1.57
N SER A 53 2.47 -6.49 1.54
CA SER A 53 2.39 -7.51 2.59
C SER A 53 3.12 -7.08 3.86
N ILE A 54 2.75 -7.68 4.99
CA ILE A 54 3.46 -7.43 6.25
C ILE A 54 4.95 -7.80 6.17
N LYS A 55 5.26 -8.92 5.51
CA LYS A 55 6.63 -9.36 5.28
C LYS A 55 7.41 -8.31 4.49
N SER A 56 6.80 -7.74 3.44
CA SER A 56 7.39 -6.66 2.64
C SER A 56 7.78 -5.46 3.51
N VAL A 57 6.85 -4.95 4.33
CA VAL A 57 7.12 -3.83 5.23
C VAL A 57 8.20 -4.18 6.27
N GLN A 58 8.21 -5.42 6.77
CA GLN A 58 9.20 -5.86 7.75
C GLN A 58 10.62 -5.80 7.21
N TRP A 59 10.91 -6.50 6.12
CA TRP A 59 12.28 -6.57 5.60
C TRP A 59 12.75 -5.23 5.03
N ARG A 60 11.83 -4.43 4.46
CA ARG A 60 12.16 -3.12 3.86
C ARG A 60 12.43 -2.05 4.90
N ILE A 61 11.70 -2.09 6.01
CA ILE A 61 11.68 -0.99 6.98
C ILE A 61 11.89 -1.52 8.40
N THR A 62 10.91 -2.21 8.99
CA THR A 62 10.88 -2.35 10.44
C THR A 62 12.00 -3.23 10.99
N ASP A 63 12.49 -4.21 10.24
CA ASP A 63 13.61 -5.05 10.64
C ASP A 63 14.94 -4.30 10.67
N LYS A 64 15.01 -3.13 10.02
CA LYS A 64 16.15 -2.22 10.02
C LYS A 64 16.06 -1.15 11.12
N ILE A 65 14.92 -1.04 11.79
CA ILE A 65 14.70 -0.16 12.96
C ILE A 65 15.09 -0.91 14.23
N LYS A 66 15.71 -0.23 15.19
CA LYS A 66 16.02 -0.79 16.52
C LYS A 66 14.80 -1.43 17.20
N PRO A 67 14.92 -2.67 17.73
CA PRO A 67 13.79 -3.39 18.33
C PRO A 67 13.01 -2.60 19.39
N GLU A 68 13.70 -1.86 20.27
CA GLU A 68 13.07 -1.09 21.35
C GLU A 68 12.16 0.06 20.88
N LEU A 69 12.31 0.50 19.63
CA LEU A 69 11.50 1.54 19.00
C LEU A 69 10.27 0.98 18.27
N ARG A 70 10.32 -0.29 17.81
CA ARG A 70 9.26 -0.90 16.98
C ARG A 70 7.90 -0.98 17.66
N LYS A 71 7.85 -1.00 18.99
CA LYS A 71 6.59 -0.95 19.77
C LYS A 71 5.72 0.30 19.50
N LYS A 72 6.28 1.31 18.83
CA LYS A 72 5.59 2.53 18.39
C LYS A 72 5.22 2.48 16.90
N ILE A 73 5.27 1.31 16.28
CA ILE A 73 4.94 1.11 14.87
C ILE A 73 3.69 0.24 14.77
N LEU A 74 2.76 0.68 13.92
CA LEU A 74 1.66 -0.13 13.41
C LEU A 74 1.84 -0.37 11.91
N ILE A 75 1.41 -1.54 11.44
CA ILE A 75 1.43 -1.92 10.02
C ILE A 75 0.03 -2.36 9.60
N GLY A 76 -0.63 -1.54 8.80
CA GLY A 76 -1.89 -1.84 8.11
C GLY A 76 -1.57 -2.33 6.71
N HIS A 77 -1.45 -3.65 6.55
CA HIS A 77 -1.06 -4.24 5.27
C HIS A 77 -2.30 -4.54 4.41
N CYS A 78 -2.10 -4.69 3.10
CA CYS A 78 -3.19 -4.92 2.12
C CYS A 78 -4.32 -3.89 2.26
N SER A 79 -3.95 -2.61 2.22
CA SER A 79 -4.84 -1.45 2.43
C SER A 79 -5.54 -1.44 3.80
N GLY A 80 -4.95 -2.10 4.80
CA GLY A 80 -5.50 -2.18 6.14
C GLY A 80 -6.46 -3.35 6.38
N ALA A 81 -6.48 -4.37 5.51
CA ALA A 81 -7.27 -5.58 5.75
C ALA A 81 -6.95 -6.25 7.09
N GLU A 82 -5.69 -6.15 7.52
CA GLU A 82 -5.27 -6.43 8.89
C GLU A 82 -4.32 -5.33 9.38
N VAL A 83 -4.33 -5.07 10.70
CA VAL A 83 -3.40 -4.16 11.36
C VAL A 83 -2.63 -4.91 12.42
N TRP A 84 -1.30 -4.83 12.32
CA TRP A 84 -0.36 -5.47 13.22
C TRP A 84 0.46 -4.43 13.96
N GLY A 85 1.07 -4.84 15.06
CA GLY A 85 2.05 -4.06 15.78
C GLY A 85 3.07 -4.96 16.46
N PHE A 86 3.92 -4.35 17.26
CA PHE A 86 5.05 -5.01 17.91
C PHE A 86 4.89 -5.02 19.43
N ASP A 87 5.46 -6.04 20.06
CA ASP A 87 5.54 -6.16 21.50
C ASP A 87 6.65 -5.25 22.08
N ARG A 88 6.82 -5.30 23.41
CA ARG A 88 7.84 -4.50 24.10
C ARG A 88 9.29 -4.86 23.75
N ARG A 89 9.52 -6.05 23.18
CA ARG A 89 10.82 -6.54 22.71
C ARG A 89 11.06 -6.19 21.24
N GLY A 90 10.10 -5.55 20.58
CA GLY A 90 10.17 -5.22 19.16
C GLY A 90 9.87 -6.41 18.24
N GLN A 91 9.30 -7.48 18.77
CA GLN A 91 8.84 -8.62 17.98
C GLN A 91 7.41 -8.39 17.52
N ILE A 92 7.09 -8.85 16.32
CA ILE A 92 5.71 -8.77 15.83
C ILE A 92 4.76 -9.52 16.78
N ASN A 93 3.60 -8.94 17.05
CA ASN A 93 2.59 -9.59 17.89
C ASN A 93 2.13 -10.92 17.26
N ALA A 94 1.81 -11.92 18.09
CA ALA A 94 1.35 -13.22 17.62
C ALA A 94 -0.02 -13.17 16.90
N LYS A 95 -0.79 -12.09 17.09
CA LYS A 95 -2.07 -11.83 16.44
C LYS A 95 -2.16 -10.36 16.02
N PRO A 96 -2.88 -10.05 14.93
CA PRO A 96 -3.17 -8.67 14.57
C PRO A 96 -4.11 -8.03 15.60
N PHE A 97 -4.03 -6.70 15.72
CA PHE A 97 -5.02 -5.89 16.46
C PHE A 97 -6.37 -5.82 15.75
N TYR A 98 -6.36 -5.99 14.43
CA TYR A 98 -7.53 -5.91 13.57
C TYR A 98 -7.36 -6.87 12.40
N SER A 99 -8.40 -7.64 12.05
CA SER A 99 -8.38 -8.52 10.87
C SER A 99 -9.77 -8.68 10.29
N LEU A 100 -10.04 -8.05 9.16
CA LEU A 100 -11.24 -8.33 8.38
C LEU A 100 -11.16 -9.68 7.69
N TYR A 101 -9.96 -10.12 7.32
CA TYR A 101 -9.76 -11.39 6.63
C TYR A 101 -10.23 -12.60 7.40
N LYS A 102 -9.96 -12.63 8.71
CA LYS A 102 -10.42 -13.71 9.59
C LYS A 102 -11.91 -13.63 9.89
N ASN A 103 -12.49 -12.44 9.81
CA ASN A 103 -13.89 -12.21 10.16
C ASN A 103 -14.84 -12.38 8.97
N ILE A 104 -14.38 -12.06 7.75
CA ILE A 104 -15.20 -12.07 6.52
C ILE A 104 -15.11 -13.41 5.79
N LEU A 105 -13.94 -14.06 5.80
CA LEU A 105 -13.72 -15.29 5.03
C LEU A 105 -13.49 -16.50 5.93
N PHE A 106 -14.26 -17.55 5.68
CA PHE A 106 -14.00 -18.89 6.23
C PHE A 106 -12.98 -19.65 5.36
N GLU A 107 -12.34 -20.68 5.93
CA GLU A 107 -11.27 -21.44 5.25
C GLU A 107 -11.67 -21.99 3.87
N LYS A 108 -12.92 -22.44 3.70
CA LYS A 108 -13.44 -22.91 2.41
C LYS A 108 -13.43 -21.79 1.35
N GLN A 109 -13.81 -20.58 1.71
CA GLN A 109 -13.81 -19.43 0.80
C GLN A 109 -12.39 -18.98 0.47
N LYS A 110 -11.48 -19.00 1.46
CA LYS A 110 -10.04 -18.71 1.24
C LYS A 110 -9.44 -19.68 0.23
N LYS A 111 -9.74 -20.97 0.36
CA LYS A 111 -9.31 -22.02 -0.58
C LYS A 111 -9.91 -21.79 -1.97
N ARG A 112 -11.23 -21.57 -2.05
CA ARG A 112 -11.93 -21.32 -3.33
C ARG A 112 -11.36 -20.12 -4.08
N TRP A 113 -11.05 -19.04 -3.37
CA TRP A 113 -10.42 -17.87 -3.96
C TRP A 113 -9.07 -18.20 -4.62
N ARG A 114 -8.22 -18.99 -3.96
CA ARG A 114 -6.92 -19.43 -4.50
C ARG A 114 -7.07 -20.40 -5.67
N GLU A 115 -8.11 -21.23 -5.66
CA GLU A 115 -8.48 -22.07 -6.80
C GLU A 115 -8.87 -21.23 -8.02
N ILE A 116 -9.65 -20.15 -7.84
CA ILE A 116 -10.00 -19.21 -8.92
C ILE A 116 -8.75 -18.55 -9.50
N VAL A 117 -7.83 -18.07 -8.65
CA VAL A 117 -6.56 -17.48 -9.14
C VAL A 117 -5.76 -18.50 -9.94
N ASN A 118 -5.68 -19.75 -9.47
CA ASN A 118 -4.98 -20.81 -10.20
C ASN A 118 -5.70 -21.20 -11.51
N GLN A 119 -7.04 -21.11 -11.55
CA GLN A 119 -7.83 -21.30 -12.77
C GLN A 119 -7.49 -20.22 -13.79
N ILE A 120 -7.44 -18.95 -13.38
CA ILE A 120 -7.06 -17.81 -14.23
C ILE A 120 -5.64 -17.98 -14.79
N ILE A 121 -4.68 -18.34 -13.94
CA ILE A 121 -3.30 -18.61 -14.37
C ILE A 121 -3.27 -19.66 -15.49
N LYS A 122 -4.08 -20.72 -15.38
CA LYS A 122 -4.16 -21.77 -16.40
C LYS A 122 -4.90 -21.31 -17.66
N GLU A 123 -6.08 -20.69 -17.51
CA GLU A 123 -6.92 -20.22 -18.62
C GLU A 123 -6.15 -19.23 -19.51
N PHE A 124 -5.41 -18.29 -18.90
CA PHE A 124 -4.62 -17.29 -19.62
C PHE A 124 -3.16 -17.70 -19.85
N LYS A 125 -2.79 -18.95 -19.55
CA LYS A 125 -1.41 -19.48 -19.71
C LYS A 125 -0.34 -18.59 -19.04
N LEU A 126 -0.68 -17.94 -17.93
CA LEU A 126 0.21 -17.04 -17.21
C LEU A 126 1.35 -17.83 -16.55
N GLN A 127 2.53 -17.22 -16.48
CA GLN A 127 3.74 -17.78 -15.88
C GLN A 127 4.06 -16.99 -14.61
N PRO A 128 3.63 -17.46 -13.42
CA PRO A 128 3.81 -16.70 -12.19
C PRO A 128 5.24 -16.81 -11.64
N TYR A 129 5.80 -15.66 -11.26
CA TYR A 129 7.05 -15.51 -10.53
C TYR A 129 6.80 -14.85 -9.17
N PRO A 130 7.70 -15.02 -8.18
CA PRO A 130 7.66 -14.22 -6.96
C PRO A 130 7.77 -12.72 -7.26
N ALA A 131 7.17 -11.88 -6.42
CA ALA A 131 7.39 -10.43 -6.50
C ALA A 131 8.86 -10.08 -6.18
N GLU A 132 9.47 -9.30 -7.06
CA GLU A 132 10.88 -8.87 -7.01
C GLU A 132 11.00 -7.48 -7.66
N PRO A 133 12.15 -6.77 -7.55
CA PRO A 133 12.35 -5.51 -8.26
C PRO A 133 12.11 -5.65 -9.76
N ILE A 134 11.46 -4.66 -10.38
CA ILE A 134 11.03 -4.72 -11.79
C ILE A 134 12.22 -4.97 -12.73
N ALA A 135 13.38 -4.38 -12.44
CA ALA A 135 14.59 -4.58 -13.24
C ALA A 135 15.03 -6.05 -13.25
N ASP A 136 15.08 -6.68 -12.08
CA ASP A 136 15.49 -8.08 -11.91
C ASP A 136 14.50 -9.02 -12.61
N PHE A 137 13.20 -8.76 -12.44
CA PHE A 137 12.14 -9.48 -13.12
C PHE A 137 12.32 -9.40 -14.65
N LYS A 138 12.51 -8.20 -15.21
CA LYS A 138 12.69 -8.00 -16.65
C LYS A 138 13.95 -8.67 -17.20
N THR A 139 15.06 -8.67 -16.46
CA THR A 139 16.28 -9.40 -16.85
C THR A 139 16.03 -10.90 -16.95
N LYS A 140 15.17 -11.45 -16.09
CA LYS A 140 14.88 -12.88 -16.00
C LYS A 140 13.88 -13.38 -17.04
N VAL A 141 12.84 -12.61 -17.33
CA VAL A 141 11.73 -13.03 -18.20
C VAL A 141 11.71 -12.35 -19.57
N GLY A 142 12.57 -11.34 -19.76
CA GLY A 142 12.58 -10.50 -20.95
C GLY A 142 11.26 -9.75 -21.13
N ASN A 143 10.76 -9.72 -22.36
CA ASN A 143 9.54 -9.02 -22.75
C ASN A 143 8.31 -9.93 -22.82
N ASN A 144 8.36 -11.14 -22.22
CA ASN A 144 7.23 -12.08 -22.25
C ASN A 144 5.99 -11.47 -21.57
N PRO A 145 4.87 -11.24 -22.29
CA PRO A 145 3.65 -10.67 -21.72
C PRO A 145 2.95 -11.56 -20.69
N LEU A 146 3.12 -12.88 -20.80
CA LEU A 146 2.47 -13.87 -19.94
C LEU A 146 3.25 -14.11 -18.64
N ALA A 147 4.50 -13.65 -18.56
CA ALA A 147 5.24 -13.66 -17.31
C ALA A 147 4.67 -12.59 -16.39
N ILE A 148 4.17 -13.01 -15.23
CA ILE A 148 3.60 -12.14 -14.21
C ILE A 148 4.32 -12.31 -12.90
N MET A 149 4.37 -11.27 -12.06
CA MET A 149 4.67 -11.47 -10.65
C MET A 149 3.37 -11.75 -9.90
N ARG A 150 3.43 -12.66 -8.94
CA ARG A 150 2.29 -13.02 -8.10
C ARG A 150 2.70 -12.93 -6.64
N GLU A 151 1.89 -12.23 -5.85
CA GLU A 151 2.02 -12.22 -4.40
C GLU A 151 0.67 -12.57 -3.75
N ASP A 152 0.61 -13.71 -3.07
CA ASP A 152 -0.51 -14.04 -2.16
C ASP A 152 -0.16 -13.56 -0.77
N ARG A 153 -0.77 -12.46 -0.35
CA ARG A 153 -0.49 -11.80 0.93
C ARG A 153 -1.41 -12.30 2.04
N GLY A 154 -2.36 -13.19 1.74
CA GLY A 154 -3.45 -13.60 2.62
C GLY A 154 -4.77 -12.87 2.28
N PRO A 155 -4.97 -11.63 2.75
CA PRO A 155 -6.21 -10.89 2.54
C PRO A 155 -6.27 -10.14 1.20
N GLN A 156 -5.17 -10.17 0.44
CA GLN A 156 -5.06 -9.67 -0.91
C GLN A 156 -4.18 -10.61 -1.72
N ILE A 157 -4.54 -10.83 -2.99
CA ILE A 157 -3.69 -11.49 -3.97
C ILE A 157 -3.45 -10.49 -5.08
N THR A 158 -2.20 -10.21 -5.40
CA THR A 158 -1.83 -9.29 -6.47
C THR A 158 -1.21 -10.08 -7.61
N LEU A 159 -1.65 -9.77 -8.83
CA LEU A 159 -1.05 -10.20 -10.08
C LEU A 159 -0.45 -8.96 -10.74
N GLU A 160 0.84 -8.97 -11.06
CA GLU A 160 1.53 -7.87 -11.73
C GLU A 160 1.85 -8.27 -13.17
N ILE A 161 1.18 -7.60 -14.10
CA ILE A 161 1.23 -7.87 -15.53
C ILE A 161 2.19 -6.85 -16.17
N ILE A 162 3.46 -6.85 -15.72
CA ILE A 162 4.47 -5.82 -16.08
C ILE A 162 4.66 -5.68 -17.58
N ASN A 163 4.63 -6.77 -18.33
CA ASN A 163 4.88 -6.78 -19.77
C ASN A 163 3.59 -6.86 -20.61
N GLY A 164 2.42 -6.91 -19.97
CA GLY A 164 1.14 -7.17 -20.66
C GLY A 164 0.11 -6.06 -20.53
N TYR A 165 0.46 -4.90 -19.96
CA TYR A 165 -0.49 -3.80 -19.75
C TYR A 165 -0.49 -2.73 -20.88
N ASP A 166 0.47 -2.82 -21.81
CA ASP A 166 0.60 -1.93 -22.98
C ASP A 166 1.24 -2.70 -24.13
N LEU A 167 0.50 -3.67 -24.68
CA LEU A 167 0.99 -4.56 -25.71
C LEU A 167 1.00 -3.91 -27.08
N THR A 168 2.06 -4.17 -27.84
CA THR A 168 2.12 -3.84 -29.25
C THR A 168 1.26 -4.81 -30.07
N PRO A 169 0.76 -4.41 -31.26
CA PRO A 169 0.02 -5.32 -32.15
C PRO A 169 0.81 -6.57 -32.58
N GLY A 170 2.15 -6.50 -32.57
CA GLY A 170 3.01 -7.65 -32.84
C GLY A 170 2.97 -8.68 -31.71
N GLN A 171 3.06 -8.22 -30.46
CA GLN A 171 2.99 -9.08 -29.28
C GLN A 171 1.62 -9.74 -29.14
N GLU A 172 0.54 -9.06 -29.51
CA GLU A 172 -0.80 -9.63 -29.51
C GLU A 172 -0.93 -10.84 -30.44
N LYS A 173 -0.38 -10.77 -31.66
CA LYS A 173 -0.45 -11.88 -32.62
C LYS A 173 0.29 -13.12 -32.14
N GLU A 174 1.29 -12.94 -31.26
CA GLU A 174 2.00 -14.04 -30.61
C GLU A 174 1.23 -14.63 -29.43
N LEU A 175 0.24 -13.90 -28.90
CA LEU A 175 -0.66 -14.38 -27.87
C LEU A 175 -1.81 -15.14 -28.52
N GLU A 176 -1.92 -16.44 -28.23
CA GLU A 176 -3.05 -17.27 -28.64
C GLU A 176 -4.34 -16.96 -27.85
N ILE A 177 -4.53 -15.70 -27.44
CA ILE A 177 -5.62 -15.22 -26.57
C ILE A 177 -6.17 -13.93 -27.19
N ASN A 178 -7.49 -13.85 -27.36
CA ASN A 178 -8.15 -12.65 -27.86
C ASN A 178 -8.17 -11.56 -26.77
N ILE A 179 -7.50 -10.43 -27.00
CA ILE A 179 -7.42 -9.32 -26.06
C ILE A 179 -8.29 -8.16 -26.59
N PRO A 180 -9.32 -7.71 -25.86
CA PRO A 180 -10.11 -6.57 -26.30
C PRO A 180 -9.27 -5.28 -26.31
N HIS A 181 -9.37 -4.50 -27.39
CA HIS A 181 -8.82 -3.15 -27.42
C HIS A 181 -9.56 -2.26 -26.42
N THR A 182 -8.82 -1.63 -25.52
CA THR A 182 -9.40 -0.71 -24.52
C THR A 182 -8.67 0.63 -24.61
N HIS A 183 -9.38 1.71 -24.95
CA HIS A 183 -8.81 3.05 -25.17
C HIS A 183 -7.64 3.13 -26.17
N GLY A 184 -7.61 2.22 -27.16
CA GLY A 184 -6.55 2.17 -28.18
C GLY A 184 -5.32 1.35 -27.78
N ASN A 185 -5.22 0.88 -26.54
CA ASN A 185 -4.14 0.02 -26.06
C ASN A 185 -4.63 -1.42 -25.86
N LEU A 186 -3.70 -2.36 -25.96
CA LEU A 186 -3.93 -3.79 -25.71
C LEU A 186 -3.44 -4.12 -24.31
N ASP A 187 -4.38 -4.29 -23.38
CA ASP A 187 -4.09 -4.49 -21.96
C ASP A 187 -4.66 -5.84 -21.50
N LEU A 188 -3.76 -6.80 -21.28
CA LEU A 188 -4.09 -8.16 -20.86
C LEU A 188 -4.81 -8.18 -19.50
N ARG A 189 -4.72 -7.11 -18.71
CA ARG A 189 -5.40 -7.04 -17.41
C ARG A 189 -6.92 -6.98 -17.55
N ILE A 190 -7.43 -6.38 -18.62
CA ILE A 190 -8.88 -6.18 -18.83
C ILE A 190 -9.63 -7.52 -18.99
N PRO A 191 -9.26 -8.42 -19.91
CA PRO A 191 -9.95 -9.71 -19.98
C PRO A 191 -9.71 -10.57 -18.73
N ILE A 192 -8.53 -10.47 -18.10
CA ILE A 192 -8.25 -11.18 -16.84
C ILE A 192 -9.16 -10.70 -15.71
N ILE A 193 -9.31 -9.38 -15.53
CA ILE A 193 -10.07 -8.81 -14.42
C ILE A 193 -11.57 -9.12 -14.56
N GLU A 194 -12.10 -9.05 -15.79
CA GLU A 194 -13.49 -9.41 -16.10
C GLU A 194 -13.76 -10.89 -15.79
N ARG A 195 -12.86 -11.78 -16.22
CA ARG A 195 -12.98 -13.21 -15.98
C ARG A 195 -12.86 -13.54 -14.49
N ILE A 196 -11.96 -12.88 -13.77
CA ILE A 196 -11.85 -13.00 -12.31
C ILE A 196 -13.17 -12.57 -11.65
N ASP A 197 -13.72 -11.42 -12.02
CA ASP A 197 -14.94 -10.90 -11.40
C ASP A 197 -16.11 -11.87 -11.59
N GLN A 198 -16.29 -12.41 -12.80
CA GLN A 198 -17.29 -13.44 -13.07
C GLN A 198 -17.13 -14.65 -12.13
N LEU A 199 -15.94 -15.24 -12.04
CA LEU A 199 -15.69 -16.42 -11.21
C LEU A 199 -15.89 -16.16 -9.70
N LEU A 200 -15.55 -14.95 -9.25
CA LEU A 200 -15.75 -14.52 -7.86
C LEU A 200 -17.25 -14.36 -7.55
N GLN A 201 -18.02 -13.79 -8.47
CA GLN A 201 -19.48 -13.64 -8.34
C GLN A 201 -20.19 -15.01 -8.35
N GLU A 202 -19.85 -15.89 -9.29
CA GLU A 202 -20.37 -17.27 -9.37
C GLU A 202 -20.10 -18.06 -8.07
N SER A 203 -18.97 -17.78 -7.42
CA SER A 203 -18.58 -18.43 -6.16
C SER A 203 -19.06 -17.69 -4.91
N ASN A 204 -19.82 -16.59 -5.07
CA ASN A 204 -20.29 -15.70 -4.01
C ASN A 204 -19.18 -15.31 -3.01
N LEU A 205 -18.00 -14.97 -3.54
CA LEU A 205 -16.87 -14.55 -2.72
C LEU A 205 -16.91 -13.03 -2.48
N PRO A 206 -16.71 -12.56 -1.23
CA PRO A 206 -16.67 -11.13 -0.91
C PRO A 206 -15.31 -10.50 -1.29
N ILE A 207 -14.84 -10.77 -2.50
CA ILE A 207 -13.59 -10.27 -3.09
C ILE A 207 -13.95 -9.35 -4.25
N SER A 208 -13.25 -8.23 -4.35
CA SER A 208 -13.31 -7.33 -5.50
C SER A 208 -11.97 -7.38 -6.23
N PRO A 209 -11.96 -7.66 -7.54
CA PRO A 209 -10.81 -7.37 -8.35
C PRO A 209 -10.78 -5.88 -8.69
N ARG A 210 -9.60 -5.28 -8.79
CA ARG A 210 -9.40 -3.88 -9.21
C ARG A 210 -8.07 -3.72 -9.93
N LEU A 211 -8.01 -2.82 -10.91
CA LEU A 211 -6.73 -2.37 -11.45
C LEU A 211 -5.98 -1.60 -10.36
N ALA A 212 -4.71 -1.93 -10.16
CA ALA A 212 -3.87 -1.37 -9.12
C ALA A 212 -2.56 -0.85 -9.73
N GLY A 213 -2.25 0.42 -9.45
CA GLY A 213 -1.10 1.09 -10.04
C GLY A 213 -1.12 1.04 -11.57
N VAL A 214 0.08 1.00 -12.16
CA VAL A 214 0.24 1.05 -13.62
C VAL A 214 -0.02 -0.30 -14.29
N PHE A 215 0.31 -1.42 -13.63
CA PHE A 215 0.40 -2.74 -14.28
C PHE A 215 -0.17 -3.91 -13.46
N ALA A 216 -0.84 -3.69 -12.33
CA ALA A 216 -1.30 -4.77 -11.47
C ALA A 216 -2.83 -4.94 -11.45
N ILE A 217 -3.26 -6.13 -11.05
CA ILE A 217 -4.62 -6.46 -10.63
C ILE A 217 -4.54 -6.87 -9.16
N ASP A 218 -5.25 -6.16 -8.30
CA ASP A 218 -5.45 -6.54 -6.91
C ASP A 218 -6.78 -7.25 -6.75
N LEU A 219 -6.75 -8.46 -6.19
CA LEU A 219 -7.93 -9.12 -5.65
C LEU A 219 -7.93 -8.86 -4.15
N ALA A 220 -8.87 -8.06 -3.66
CA ALA A 220 -8.93 -7.66 -2.25
C ALA A 220 -10.34 -7.87 -1.67
N LEU A 221 -10.45 -8.00 -0.36
CA LEU A 221 -11.73 -8.06 0.34
C LEU A 221 -12.60 -6.83 0.00
N LYS A 222 -13.88 -7.05 -0.32
CA LYS A 222 -14.86 -5.97 -0.54
C LYS A 222 -14.96 -5.09 0.70
N GLY A 223 -14.94 -3.77 0.50
CA GLY A 223 -15.05 -2.79 1.58
C GLY A 223 -13.77 -2.51 2.36
N VAL A 224 -12.64 -3.17 2.05
CA VAL A 224 -11.34 -2.81 2.64
C VAL A 224 -10.79 -1.54 2.02
N SER A 225 -10.50 -0.56 2.87
CA SER A 225 -9.77 0.65 2.51
C SER A 225 -8.89 1.13 3.66
N LYS A 226 -7.88 1.95 3.33
CA LYS A 226 -7.03 2.61 4.33
C LYS A 226 -7.89 3.35 5.38
N THR A 227 -8.97 3.99 4.92
CA THR A 227 -9.92 4.74 5.78
C THR A 227 -10.52 3.87 6.88
N THR A 228 -11.03 2.69 6.52
CA THR A 228 -11.73 1.81 7.48
C THR A 228 -10.79 1.32 8.57
N ALA A 229 -9.56 0.93 8.21
CA ALA A 229 -8.56 0.49 9.15
C ALA A 229 -8.11 1.62 10.09
N ILE A 230 -7.88 2.83 9.57
CA ILE A 230 -7.50 3.98 10.39
C ILE A 230 -8.59 4.28 11.41
N LYS A 231 -9.84 4.44 10.96
CA LYS A 231 -10.96 4.76 11.87
C LYS A 231 -11.07 3.72 12.98
N TYR A 232 -11.03 2.43 12.64
CA TYR A 232 -11.07 1.36 13.64
C TYR A 232 -9.97 1.50 14.70
N ILE A 233 -8.73 1.74 14.27
CA ILE A 233 -7.57 1.82 15.18
C ILE A 233 -7.64 3.07 16.05
N LEU A 234 -8.04 4.22 15.49
CA LEU A 234 -8.16 5.47 16.23
C LEU A 234 -9.33 5.48 17.23
N ASP A 235 -10.37 4.70 16.96
CA ASP A 235 -11.49 4.53 17.89
C ASP A 235 -11.20 3.50 19.00
N ASN A 236 -10.26 2.57 18.76
CA ASN A 236 -9.92 1.48 19.68
C ASN A 236 -8.86 1.90 20.73
N GLU A 237 -9.32 2.14 21.95
CA GLU A 237 -8.46 2.61 23.05
C GLU A 237 -7.39 1.59 23.48
N GLU A 238 -7.66 0.29 23.38
CA GLU A 238 -6.70 -0.75 23.74
C GLU A 238 -5.49 -0.74 22.78
N VAL A 239 -5.76 -0.61 21.48
CA VAL A 239 -4.71 -0.52 20.46
C VAL A 239 -3.89 0.75 20.64
N LEU A 240 -4.54 1.90 20.86
CA LEU A 240 -3.84 3.15 21.13
C LEU A 240 -2.92 3.03 22.35
N LYS A 241 -3.42 2.48 23.46
CA LYS A 241 -2.62 2.25 24.67
C LYS A 241 -1.43 1.33 24.40
N ALA A 242 -1.62 0.28 23.60
CA ALA A 242 -0.56 -0.67 23.27
C ALA A 242 0.66 0.00 22.59
N VAL A 243 0.42 1.05 21.78
CA VAL A 243 1.48 1.83 21.12
C VAL A 243 1.87 3.11 21.86
N GLY A 244 1.33 3.34 23.05
CA GLY A 244 1.63 4.52 23.88
C GLY A 244 0.87 5.79 23.49
N LEU A 245 -0.23 5.65 22.76
CA LEU A 245 -1.16 6.73 22.43
C LEU A 245 -2.41 6.72 23.31
N THR A 246 -3.13 7.83 23.27
CA THR A 246 -4.44 8.02 23.91
C THR A 246 -5.28 8.96 23.06
N LYS A 247 -6.62 8.93 23.18
CA LYS A 247 -7.51 9.78 22.36
C LYS A 247 -7.22 11.28 22.48
N LYS A 248 -6.72 11.76 23.63
CA LYS A 248 -6.30 13.17 23.82
C LYS A 248 -5.17 13.62 22.88
N TYR A 249 -4.40 12.69 22.33
CA TYR A 249 -3.33 12.99 21.37
C TYR A 249 -3.84 13.05 19.93
N LEU A 250 -5.08 12.63 19.66
CA LEU A 250 -5.66 12.59 18.32
C LEU A 250 -6.32 13.92 17.93
N LYS A 251 -5.61 15.02 18.18
CA LYS A 251 -6.00 16.36 17.73
C LYS A 251 -5.35 16.65 16.38
N PRO A 252 -5.96 17.46 15.50
CA PRO A 252 -5.43 17.71 14.16
C PRO A 252 -3.96 18.15 14.13
N GLU A 253 -3.54 18.99 15.06
CA GLU A 253 -2.18 19.51 15.19
C GLU A 253 -1.13 18.48 15.63
N ASN A 254 -1.55 17.30 16.08
CA ASN A 254 -0.68 16.22 16.55
C ASN A 254 -0.58 15.04 15.57
N ILE A 255 -1.32 15.10 14.47
CA ILE A 255 -1.37 14.04 13.45
C ILE A 255 -0.84 14.61 12.14
N GLU A 256 -0.13 13.78 11.38
CA GLU A 256 0.24 14.09 10.01
C GLU A 256 0.08 12.85 9.12
N VAL A 257 -0.24 13.08 7.85
CA VAL A 257 -0.30 12.04 6.83
C VAL A 257 0.82 12.24 5.82
N TRP A 258 1.55 11.18 5.51
CA TRP A 258 2.61 11.14 4.49
C TRP A 258 2.22 10.17 3.39
N GLY A 259 2.35 10.59 2.14
CA GLY A 259 2.06 9.74 0.98
C GLY A 259 2.65 10.30 -0.31
N ASP A 260 2.31 9.67 -1.42
CA ASP A 260 2.76 10.06 -2.75
C ASP A 260 1.61 10.24 -3.75
N LYS A 261 0.37 9.84 -3.41
CA LYS A 261 -0.77 9.91 -4.33
C LYS A 261 -2.07 10.35 -3.66
N PHE A 262 -2.38 11.65 -3.70
CA PHE A 262 -3.61 12.23 -3.13
C PHE A 262 -4.64 12.70 -4.16
N SER A 263 -4.29 12.80 -5.45
CA SER A 263 -5.21 13.24 -6.51
C SER A 263 -6.50 12.41 -6.58
N VAL A 264 -7.66 13.08 -6.59
CA VAL A 264 -8.96 12.42 -6.81
C VAL A 264 -9.17 12.03 -8.27
N LYS A 265 -8.56 12.77 -9.21
CA LYS A 265 -8.70 12.53 -10.66
C LYS A 265 -7.85 11.36 -11.13
N ARG A 266 -6.67 11.18 -10.53
CA ARG A 266 -5.71 10.10 -10.89
C ARG A 266 -5.80 8.90 -9.95
N GLY A 267 -6.89 8.79 -9.18
CA GLY A 267 -7.18 7.62 -8.35
C GLY A 267 -6.23 7.45 -7.15
N GLY A 268 -5.61 8.51 -6.64
CA GLY A 268 -4.58 8.45 -5.61
C GLY A 268 -5.07 7.86 -4.29
N THR A 269 -4.54 6.69 -3.93
CA THR A 269 -5.05 5.88 -2.81
C THR A 269 -4.74 6.44 -1.43
N ASP A 270 -3.80 7.38 -1.31
CA ASP A 270 -3.38 7.94 -0.02
C ASP A 270 -4.38 8.97 0.50
N ARG A 271 -5.20 9.55 -0.38
CA ARG A 271 -6.33 10.42 0.02
C ARG A 271 -7.25 9.73 1.02
N HIS A 272 -7.37 8.41 0.95
CA HIS A 272 -8.19 7.62 1.87
C HIS A 272 -7.66 7.65 3.31
N MET A 273 -6.39 7.96 3.52
CA MET A 273 -5.85 8.23 4.86
C MET A 273 -6.34 9.57 5.39
N SER A 274 -6.36 10.62 4.56
CA SER A 274 -6.90 11.93 4.93
C SER A 274 -8.40 11.88 5.21
N GLU A 275 -9.19 11.16 4.41
CA GLU A 275 -10.64 10.94 4.60
C GLU A 275 -10.99 10.23 5.93
N ALA A 276 -10.00 9.59 6.56
CA ALA A 276 -10.16 8.97 7.87
C ALA A 276 -10.11 9.97 9.03
N LEU A 277 -9.66 11.20 8.75
CA LEU A 277 -9.27 12.19 9.74
C LEU A 277 -10.08 13.49 9.57
N ALA A 278 -9.93 14.38 10.56
CA ALA A 278 -10.43 15.74 10.44
C ALA A 278 -9.70 16.48 9.31
N LYS A 279 -10.43 17.30 8.54
CA LYS A 279 -9.91 18.02 7.37
C LYS A 279 -8.69 18.91 7.65
N GLN A 280 -8.55 19.36 8.89
CA GLN A 280 -7.46 20.23 9.35
C GLN A 280 -6.12 19.48 9.52
N VAL A 281 -6.14 18.14 9.57
CA VAL A 281 -4.90 17.35 9.64
C VAL A 281 -4.09 17.60 8.38
N ARG A 282 -2.83 18.00 8.57
CA ARG A 282 -1.90 18.21 7.47
C ARG A 282 -1.57 16.87 6.82
N SER A 283 -1.73 16.80 5.51
CA SER A 283 -1.26 15.71 4.67
C SER A 283 -0.19 16.26 3.73
N ILE A 284 0.94 15.59 3.62
CA ILE A 284 2.05 15.98 2.77
C ILE A 284 2.21 14.93 1.68
N THR A 285 2.10 15.34 0.43
CA THR A 285 2.53 14.53 -0.71
C THR A 285 3.99 14.84 -1.02
N PHE A 286 4.80 13.79 -1.14
CA PHE A 286 6.20 13.95 -1.57
C PHE A 286 6.36 13.81 -3.08
N ARG A 287 5.28 13.47 -3.81
CA ARG A 287 5.23 13.52 -5.27
C ARG A 287 4.81 14.90 -5.73
N GLU A 288 5.29 15.31 -6.90
CA GLU A 288 4.69 16.43 -7.62
C GLU A 288 3.26 16.06 -8.05
N GLU A 289 2.27 16.70 -7.44
CA GLU A 289 0.86 16.57 -7.79
C GLU A 289 0.25 17.95 -8.00
N ASN A 290 -0.81 18.03 -8.81
CA ASN A 290 -1.56 19.27 -8.99
C ASN A 290 -2.51 19.47 -7.78
N PRO A 291 -2.35 20.56 -6.99
CA PRO A 291 -3.23 20.82 -5.84
C PRO A 291 -4.71 20.98 -6.18
N GLU A 292 -5.04 21.38 -7.40
CA GLU A 292 -6.43 21.47 -7.88
C GLU A 292 -7.11 20.10 -8.01
N GLU A 293 -6.34 19.02 -8.02
CA GLU A 293 -6.85 17.65 -8.06
C GLU A 293 -7.06 17.06 -6.65
N PHE A 294 -6.79 17.81 -5.58
CA PHE A 294 -6.96 17.32 -4.22
C PHE A 294 -8.41 17.40 -3.72
N LEU A 295 -8.69 16.62 -2.69
CA LEU A 295 -10.01 16.57 -2.08
C LEU A 295 -10.35 17.91 -1.39
N GLU A 296 -11.50 18.48 -1.73
CA GLU A 296 -11.85 19.85 -1.33
C GLU A 296 -11.94 20.03 0.20
N GLY A 297 -11.28 21.08 0.67
CA GLY A 297 -11.25 21.51 2.07
C GLY A 297 -10.33 20.70 2.97
N TYR A 298 -9.63 19.68 2.45
CA TYR A 298 -8.58 18.97 3.20
C TYR A 298 -7.25 19.72 3.12
N HIS A 299 -6.51 19.73 4.22
CA HIS A 299 -5.20 20.37 4.30
C HIS A 299 -4.11 19.47 3.70
N ILE A 300 -4.11 19.36 2.37
CA ILE A 300 -3.12 18.59 1.60
C ILE A 300 -2.13 19.58 0.96
N VAL A 301 -0.84 19.36 1.19
CA VAL A 301 0.25 20.21 0.67
C VAL A 301 1.24 19.36 -0.12
N VAL A 302 1.81 19.95 -1.17
CA VAL A 302 2.88 19.34 -1.97
C VAL A 302 4.22 19.74 -1.38
N TRP A 303 5.08 18.77 -1.08
CA TRP A 303 6.44 19.01 -0.63
C TRP A 303 7.18 19.95 -1.60
N ASP A 304 7.81 21.00 -1.05
CA ASP A 304 8.44 22.08 -1.81
C ASP A 304 9.97 22.10 -1.68
N GLY A 305 10.56 20.95 -1.30
CA GLY A 305 12.00 20.72 -1.35
C GLY A 305 12.51 20.43 -2.76
N GLN A 306 13.80 20.05 -2.86
CA GLN A 306 14.44 19.75 -4.14
C GLN A 306 14.24 18.31 -4.58
N LYS A 307 14.00 17.40 -3.63
CA LYS A 307 13.79 15.98 -3.87
C LYS A 307 12.33 15.60 -3.71
N HIS A 308 11.94 14.49 -4.33
CA HIS A 308 10.57 13.98 -4.32
C HIS A 308 10.52 12.51 -3.94
N LEU A 309 9.30 11.99 -3.75
CA LEU A 309 9.02 10.63 -3.32
C LEU A 309 9.76 10.31 -2.00
N HIS A 310 10.29 9.09 -1.88
CA HIS A 310 11.02 8.66 -0.68
C HIS A 310 12.26 9.52 -0.39
N GLU A 311 12.92 10.08 -1.40
CA GLU A 311 14.03 11.01 -1.17
C GLU A 311 13.55 12.38 -0.68
N GLY A 312 12.38 12.82 -1.11
CA GLY A 312 11.73 14.04 -0.61
C GLY A 312 11.34 13.91 0.86
N LEU A 313 10.82 12.75 1.28
CA LEU A 313 10.59 12.48 2.71
C LEU A 313 11.90 12.52 3.49
N LEU A 314 12.98 11.94 2.96
CA LEU A 314 14.29 11.97 3.62
C LEU A 314 14.83 13.40 3.75
N GLU A 315 14.70 14.21 2.70
CA GLU A 315 15.06 15.63 2.71
C GLU A 315 14.25 16.39 3.79
N PHE A 316 12.93 16.21 3.81
CA PHE A 316 12.05 16.79 4.81
C PHE A 316 12.47 16.42 6.24
N LEU A 317 12.71 15.13 6.51
CA LEU A 317 13.13 14.67 7.83
C LEU A 317 14.53 15.15 8.24
N SER A 318 15.42 15.33 7.26
CA SER A 318 16.78 15.83 7.48
C SER A 318 16.82 17.34 7.71
N SER A 319 15.77 18.06 7.33
CA SER A 319 15.63 19.51 7.52
C SER A 319 15.16 19.95 8.93
N ARG A 320 14.96 18.98 9.83
CA ARG A 320 14.47 19.19 11.21
C ARG A 320 15.49 19.81 12.14
#